data_AF-A0A359GN68-F1
#
_entry.id   AF-A0A359GN68-F1
#
_cell.length_a   1.000
_cell.length_b   1.000
_cell.length_c   1.000
_cell.angle_alpha   90.00
_cell.angle_beta   90.00
_cell.angle_gamma   90.00
#
_symmetry.space_group_name_H-M   'P 1'
#
loop_
_entity.id
_entity.type
_entity.pdbx_description
1 polymer ?
#
loop_
_entity_poly.entity_id
_entity_poly.type
_entity_poly.pdbx_seq_one_letter_code
_entity_poly.pdbx_strand_id
1 'polypeptide(L)'
;MTIDAAYTDPVVYKAALAIAAAHVLAARDAYAKGETTAAAEMYAHPVSEVLFDMEPVFAAQGVADFTDLFTDTSAAVFAGESQEQINARTDAILAALDKAAESAPATDMSDAMVSAHVASDQIDRASDMYRLSLDSDFYETYLDGYGFYQAAERAFTQAESDITAENSDAAESIRAALGLLAEAYPTALRPAPMDADAAALAVAASEVQLALSQ
;
A
#
# COMPACT_ATOMS: atom_id res chain seq x y z
N MET A 1 -9.35 -10.00 7.55
CA MET A 1 -8.41 -10.90 6.88
C MET A 1 -7.54 -11.52 7.98
N THR A 2 -7.41 -12.85 8.06
CA THR A 2 -6.52 -13.50 9.04
C THR A 2 -5.21 -13.85 8.34
N ILE A 3 -4.06 -13.62 8.98
CA ILE A 3 -2.74 -14.00 8.45
C ILE A 3 -2.68 -15.46 7.99
N ASP A 4 -3.41 -16.36 8.65
CA ASP A 4 -3.51 -17.77 8.25
C ASP A 4 -3.95 -17.98 6.79
N ALA A 5 -4.75 -17.07 6.22
CA ALA A 5 -5.17 -17.20 4.82
C ALA A 5 -4.00 -16.96 3.86
N ALA A 6 -2.97 -16.20 4.25
CA ALA A 6 -1.79 -15.91 3.43
C ALA A 6 -0.97 -17.17 3.08
N TYR A 7 -1.14 -18.28 3.81
CA TYR A 7 -0.51 -19.56 3.46
C TYR A 7 -1.04 -20.14 2.15
N THR A 8 -2.27 -19.81 1.76
CA THR A 8 -2.95 -20.43 0.62
C THR A 8 -3.59 -19.45 -0.34
N ASP A 9 -3.71 -18.18 0.05
CA ASP A 9 -4.34 -17.13 -0.74
C ASP A 9 -3.30 -16.06 -1.14
N PRO A 10 -2.93 -15.97 -2.43
CA PRO A 10 -1.98 -14.99 -2.90
C PRO A 10 -2.49 -13.55 -2.84
N VAL A 11 -3.81 -13.32 -2.84
CA VAL A 11 -4.36 -11.97 -2.66
C VAL A 11 -4.06 -11.48 -1.24
N VAL A 12 -4.32 -12.31 -0.24
CA VAL A 12 -4.03 -11.99 1.17
C VAL A 12 -2.53 -11.81 1.39
N TYR A 13 -1.71 -12.71 0.83
CA TYR A 13 -0.26 -12.62 0.92
C TYR A 13 0.30 -11.33 0.28
N LYS A 14 -0.13 -11.00 -0.94
CA LYS A 14 0.36 -9.81 -1.66
C LYS A 14 -0.25 -8.51 -1.12
N ALA A 15 -1.46 -8.54 -0.55
CA ALA A 15 -2.03 -7.39 0.17
C ALA A 15 -1.20 -7.03 1.42
N ALA A 16 -0.72 -8.03 2.17
CA ALA A 16 0.18 -7.80 3.30
C ALA A 16 1.49 -7.10 2.88
N LEU A 17 2.08 -7.53 1.76
CA LEU A 17 3.26 -6.86 1.18
C LEU A 17 2.93 -5.45 0.67
N ALA A 18 1.75 -5.24 0.09
CA ALA A 18 1.29 -3.92 -0.36
C ALA A 18 1.09 -2.94 0.81
N ILE A 19 0.62 -3.41 1.97
CA ILE A 19 0.55 -2.59 3.21
C ILE A 19 1.96 -2.13 3.63
N ALA A 20 2.97 -2.99 3.56
CA ALA A 20 4.34 -2.59 3.85
C ALA A 20 4.87 -1.59 2.81
N ALA A 21 4.55 -1.77 1.52
CA ALA A 21 4.92 -0.84 0.46
C ALA A 21 4.24 0.53 0.64
N ALA A 22 2.98 0.56 1.07
CA ALA A 22 2.21 1.79 1.32
C ALA A 22 2.95 2.71 2.30
N HIS A 23 3.35 2.18 3.45
CA HIS A 23 4.10 2.90 4.47
C HIS A 23 5.43 3.44 3.95
N VAL A 24 6.17 2.64 3.20
CA VAL A 24 7.50 3.00 2.67
C VAL A 24 7.39 4.13 1.65
N LEU A 25 6.39 4.09 0.78
CA LEU A 25 6.11 5.15 -0.20
C LEU A 25 5.71 6.46 0.52
N ALA A 26 4.83 6.36 1.50
CA ALA A 26 4.41 7.49 2.33
C ALA A 26 5.58 8.10 3.10
N ALA A 27 6.43 7.27 3.70
CA ALA A 27 7.62 7.68 4.44
C ALA A 27 8.61 8.47 3.58
N ARG A 28 8.95 7.95 2.40
CA ARG A 28 9.85 8.61 1.43
C ARG A 28 9.33 10.01 1.10
N ASP A 29 8.04 10.12 0.81
CA ASP A 29 7.44 11.36 0.34
C ASP A 29 7.22 12.35 1.49
N ALA A 30 6.89 11.89 2.70
CA ALA A 30 6.86 12.71 3.91
C ALA A 30 8.26 13.28 4.23
N TYR A 31 9.31 12.47 4.10
CA TYR A 31 10.69 12.93 4.30
C TYR A 31 11.07 14.04 3.31
N ALA A 32 10.66 13.91 2.04
CA ALA A 32 10.87 14.92 1.02
C ALA A 32 10.17 16.26 1.33
N LYS A 33 9.19 16.24 2.24
CA LYS A 33 8.47 17.43 2.72
C LYS A 33 9.00 17.95 4.07
N GLY A 34 10.02 17.30 4.63
CA GLY A 34 10.63 17.67 5.91
C GLY A 34 9.96 17.02 7.13
N GLU A 35 8.98 16.14 6.93
CA GLU A 35 8.26 15.44 8.01
C GLU A 35 9.09 14.26 8.53
N THR A 36 10.24 14.57 9.14
CA THR A 36 11.27 13.58 9.49
C THR A 36 10.79 12.53 10.49
N THR A 37 10.12 12.95 11.56
CA THR A 37 9.63 12.02 12.59
C THR A 37 8.59 11.06 12.01
N ALA A 38 7.56 11.60 11.35
CA ALA A 38 6.51 10.80 10.74
C ALA A 38 7.08 9.86 9.67
N ALA A 39 8.03 10.31 8.85
CA ALA A 39 8.70 9.46 7.87
C ALA A 39 9.47 8.30 8.52
N ALA A 40 10.22 8.57 9.59
CA ALA A 40 10.98 7.53 10.28
C ALA A 40 10.05 6.50 10.95
N GLU A 41 8.96 6.95 11.55
CA GLU A 41 7.91 6.10 12.14
C GLU A 41 7.26 5.23 11.06
N MET A 42 6.84 5.83 9.93
CA MET A 42 6.28 5.10 8.79
C MET A 42 7.22 4.01 8.24
N TYR A 43 8.54 4.21 8.20
CA TYR A 43 9.46 3.13 7.85
C TYR A 43 9.45 1.97 8.85
N ALA A 44 9.20 2.22 10.13
CA ALA A 44 9.23 1.20 11.17
C ALA A 44 7.90 0.44 11.32
N HIS A 45 6.76 1.10 11.09
CA HIS A 45 5.41 0.56 11.32
C HIS A 45 5.17 -0.83 10.70
N PRO A 46 5.54 -1.09 9.43
CA PRO A 46 5.30 -2.38 8.80
C PRO A 46 5.87 -3.56 9.57
N VAL A 47 7.00 -3.37 10.29
CA VAL A 47 7.64 -4.45 11.05
C VAL A 47 6.70 -5.01 12.09
N SER A 48 6.06 -4.17 12.91
CA SER A 48 5.14 -4.62 13.96
C SER A 48 3.71 -4.84 13.48
N GLU A 49 3.28 -4.12 12.45
CA GLU A 49 1.87 -4.14 12.03
C GLU A 49 1.52 -5.29 11.08
N VAL A 50 2.49 -5.75 10.29
CA VAL A 50 2.23 -6.78 9.26
C VAL A 50 3.36 -7.80 9.13
N LEU A 51 4.63 -7.38 9.12
CA LEU A 51 5.74 -8.27 8.81
C LEU A 51 6.02 -9.28 9.93
N PHE A 52 5.87 -8.87 11.19
CA PHE A 52 5.99 -9.77 12.34
C PHE A 52 5.00 -10.93 12.25
N ASP A 53 3.74 -10.64 11.97
CA ASP A 53 2.72 -11.67 11.84
C ASP A 53 2.93 -12.52 10.57
N MET A 54 3.46 -11.93 9.50
CA MET A 54 3.77 -12.63 8.24
C MET A 54 5.06 -13.47 8.27
N GLU A 55 5.94 -13.29 9.26
CA GLU A 55 7.20 -14.01 9.41
C GLU A 55 7.05 -15.54 9.21
N PRO A 56 6.14 -16.26 9.90
CA PRO A 56 5.99 -17.70 9.71
C PRO A 56 5.49 -18.08 8.31
N VAL A 57 4.69 -17.22 7.66
CA VAL A 57 4.24 -17.42 6.28
C VAL A 57 5.42 -17.29 5.32
N PHE A 58 6.21 -16.22 5.45
CA PHE A 58 7.41 -15.99 4.65
C PHE A 58 8.42 -17.12 4.80
N ALA A 59 8.67 -17.57 6.03
CA ALA A 59 9.55 -18.70 6.29
C ALA A 59 9.07 -19.99 5.62
N ALA A 60 7.76 -20.27 5.65
CA ALA A 60 7.17 -21.43 4.97
C ALA A 60 7.28 -21.35 3.44
N GLN A 61 7.25 -20.14 2.87
CA GLN A 61 7.44 -19.89 1.43
C GLN A 61 8.92 -19.73 1.02
N GLY A 62 9.86 -19.85 1.95
CA GLY A 62 11.29 -19.75 1.67
C GLY A 62 11.78 -18.32 1.41
N VAL A 63 11.04 -17.31 1.85
CA VAL A 63 11.43 -15.90 1.77
C VAL A 63 12.45 -15.59 2.85
N ALA A 64 13.55 -14.93 2.47
CA ALA A 64 14.55 -14.46 3.41
C ALA A 64 14.01 -13.29 4.24
N ASP A 65 14.42 -13.19 5.50
CA ASP A 65 14.09 -12.03 6.32
C ASP A 65 14.72 -10.76 5.73
N PHE A 66 13.90 -9.72 5.61
CA PHE A 66 14.26 -8.41 5.08
C PHE A 66 13.82 -7.27 6.01
N THR A 67 13.33 -7.58 7.22
CA THR A 67 12.79 -6.60 8.17
C THR A 67 13.82 -5.56 8.61
N ASP A 68 15.09 -5.94 8.71
CA ASP A 68 16.20 -5.01 9.02
C ASP A 68 16.28 -3.83 8.04
N LEU A 69 15.88 -4.01 6.77
CA LEU A 69 15.86 -2.91 5.80
C LEU A 69 14.95 -1.76 6.24
N PHE A 70 13.83 -2.08 6.89
CA PHE A 70 12.84 -1.10 7.37
C PHE A 70 13.40 -0.34 8.58
N THR A 71 13.91 -1.04 9.59
CA THR A 71 14.47 -0.42 10.80
C THR A 71 15.73 0.38 10.52
N ASP A 72 16.61 -0.10 9.62
CA ASP A 72 17.81 0.63 9.22
C ASP A 72 17.46 1.91 8.46
N THR A 73 16.40 1.87 7.64
CA THR A 73 15.95 3.05 6.89
C THR A 73 15.28 4.07 7.81
N SER A 74 14.49 3.62 8.78
CA SER A 74 13.97 4.47 9.86
C SER A 74 15.10 5.19 10.62
N ALA A 75 16.15 4.45 11.01
CA ALA A 75 17.32 5.03 11.66
C ALA A 75 18.08 6.02 10.77
N ALA A 76 18.19 5.73 9.46
CA ALA A 76 18.82 6.62 8.49
C ALA A 76 18.08 7.95 8.32
N VAL A 77 16.74 7.93 8.36
CA VAL A 77 15.92 9.15 8.36
C VAL A 77 16.22 10.01 9.59
N PHE A 78 16.24 9.41 10.79
CA PHE A 78 16.61 10.14 12.02
C PHE A 78 18.06 10.64 12.02
N ALA A 79 18.97 9.93 11.34
CA ALA A 79 20.35 10.36 11.16
C ALA A 79 20.50 11.52 10.15
N GLY A 80 19.43 11.90 9.44
CA GLY A 80 19.43 12.99 8.47
C GLY A 80 20.14 12.66 7.16
N GLU A 81 20.08 11.39 6.71
CA GLU A 81 20.55 11.03 5.36
C GLU A 81 19.84 11.85 4.28
N SER A 82 20.50 12.09 3.14
CA SER A 82 19.91 12.91 2.08
C SER A 82 18.68 12.22 1.45
N GLN A 83 17.81 13.00 0.82
CA GLN A 83 16.65 12.44 0.08
C GLN A 83 17.09 11.39 -0.96
N GLU A 84 18.22 11.58 -1.62
CA GLU A 84 18.75 10.61 -2.59
C GLU A 84 19.10 9.27 -1.92
N GLN A 85 19.71 9.31 -0.74
CA GLN A 85 20.02 8.11 0.03
C GLN A 85 18.75 7.42 0.54
N ILE A 86 17.77 8.19 1.03
CA ILE A 86 16.48 7.65 1.45
C ILE A 86 15.72 7.03 0.27
N ASN A 87 15.77 7.63 -0.93
CA ASN A 87 15.20 7.04 -2.13
C ASN A 87 15.85 5.68 -2.47
N ALA A 88 17.19 5.61 -2.44
CA ALA A 88 17.90 4.34 -2.70
C ALA A 88 17.54 3.24 -1.68
N ARG A 89 17.34 3.60 -0.41
CA ARG A 89 16.89 2.68 0.63
C ARG A 89 15.42 2.25 0.42
N THR A 90 14.56 3.19 0.03
CA THR A 90 13.17 2.91 -0.37
C THR A 90 13.15 1.86 -1.49
N ASP A 91 13.96 2.07 -2.53
CA ASP A 91 14.04 1.17 -3.69
C ASP A 91 14.51 -0.23 -3.29
N ALA A 92 15.46 -0.33 -2.35
CA ALA A 92 15.91 -1.62 -1.82
C ALA A 92 14.80 -2.36 -1.05
N ILE A 93 14.00 -1.64 -0.26
CA ILE A 93 12.84 -2.22 0.43
C ILE A 93 11.79 -2.68 -0.58
N LEU A 94 11.43 -1.85 -1.55
CA LEU A 94 10.44 -2.17 -2.57
C LEU A 94 10.89 -3.39 -3.40
N ALA A 95 12.17 -3.50 -3.75
CA ALA A 95 12.71 -4.66 -4.44
C ALA A 95 12.66 -5.94 -3.57
N ALA A 96 12.88 -5.84 -2.26
CA ALA A 96 12.73 -6.97 -1.35
C ALA A 96 11.27 -7.43 -1.24
N LEU A 97 10.31 -6.49 -1.18
CA LEU A 97 8.88 -6.78 -1.20
C LEU A 97 8.45 -7.43 -2.53
N ASP A 98 8.90 -6.91 -3.67
CA ASP A 98 8.65 -7.49 -4.98
C ASP A 98 9.22 -8.92 -5.05
N LYS A 99 10.43 -9.14 -4.51
CA LYS A 99 11.04 -10.47 -4.44
C LYS A 99 10.26 -11.44 -3.55
N ALA A 100 9.75 -10.97 -2.41
CA ALA A 100 8.90 -11.77 -1.53
C ALA A 100 7.56 -12.12 -2.20
N ALA A 101 7.02 -11.22 -3.04
CA ALA A 101 5.78 -11.42 -3.78
C ALA A 101 5.87 -12.56 -4.81
N GLU A 102 7.07 -12.86 -5.34
CA GLU A 102 7.31 -14.01 -6.22
C GLU A 102 7.08 -15.37 -5.52
N SER A 103 7.08 -15.39 -4.19
CA SER A 103 6.87 -16.60 -3.38
C SER A 103 5.43 -16.73 -2.85
N ALA A 104 4.50 -15.95 -3.41
CA ALA A 104 3.09 -16.05 -3.07
C ALA A 104 2.53 -17.47 -3.39
N PRO A 105 1.55 -17.97 -2.61
CA PRO A 105 0.90 -19.26 -2.89
C PRO A 105 0.33 -19.35 -4.31
N ALA A 106 0.37 -20.54 -4.90
CA ALA A 106 -0.26 -20.79 -6.19
C ALA A 106 -1.79 -20.65 -6.11
N THR A 107 -2.41 -20.22 -7.20
CA THR A 107 -3.85 -20.08 -7.36
C THR A 107 -4.26 -20.35 -8.81
N ASP A 108 -5.54 -20.62 -9.03
CA ASP A 108 -6.14 -20.68 -10.37
C ASP A 108 -6.52 -19.28 -10.91
N MET A 109 -6.48 -18.24 -10.06
CA MET A 109 -6.68 -16.85 -10.45
C MET A 109 -5.50 -16.33 -11.28
N SER A 110 -5.76 -15.53 -12.30
CA SER A 110 -4.69 -14.91 -13.09
C SER A 110 -3.89 -13.90 -12.25
N ASP A 111 -2.63 -13.64 -12.62
CA ASP A 111 -1.83 -12.59 -11.97
C ASP A 111 -2.46 -11.19 -12.09
N ALA A 112 -3.18 -10.93 -13.20
CA ALA A 112 -3.92 -9.70 -13.41
C ALA A 112 -5.02 -9.55 -12.36
N MET A 113 -5.84 -10.59 -12.15
CA MET A 113 -6.93 -10.54 -11.18
C MET A 113 -6.42 -10.52 -9.74
N VAL A 114 -5.33 -11.22 -9.42
CA VAL A 114 -4.66 -11.08 -8.12
C VAL A 114 -4.23 -9.63 -7.88
N SER A 115 -3.62 -8.99 -8.88
CA SER A 115 -3.18 -7.58 -8.78
C SER A 115 -4.37 -6.62 -8.64
N ALA A 116 -5.47 -6.87 -9.35
CA ALA A 116 -6.69 -6.09 -9.24
C ALA A 116 -7.32 -6.19 -7.83
N HIS A 117 -7.34 -7.39 -7.24
CA HIS A 117 -7.81 -7.57 -5.86
C HIS A 117 -6.89 -6.90 -4.83
N VAL A 118 -5.57 -6.93 -5.03
CA VAL A 118 -4.63 -6.18 -4.18
C VAL A 118 -4.90 -4.69 -4.28
N ALA A 119 -5.05 -4.15 -5.49
CA ALA A 119 -5.40 -2.74 -5.68
C ALA A 119 -6.73 -2.38 -4.99
N SER A 120 -7.74 -3.25 -5.07
CA SER A 120 -9.02 -3.08 -4.38
C SER A 120 -8.91 -3.03 -2.86
N ASP A 121 -8.10 -3.90 -2.24
CA ASP A 121 -7.86 -3.89 -0.79
C ASP A 121 -7.19 -2.58 -0.35
N GLN A 122 -6.22 -2.10 -1.12
CA GLN A 122 -5.53 -0.85 -0.82
C GLN A 122 -6.43 0.39 -1.03
N ILE A 123 -7.30 0.38 -2.04
CA ILE A 123 -8.32 1.44 -2.26
C ILE A 123 -9.28 1.54 -1.07
N ASP A 124 -9.76 0.40 -0.58
CA ASP A 124 -10.69 0.35 0.56
C ASP A 124 -10.05 0.94 1.82
N ARG A 125 -8.80 0.54 2.10
CA ARG A 125 -8.00 1.09 3.21
C ARG A 125 -7.75 2.58 3.08
N ALA A 126 -7.40 3.06 1.89
CA ALA A 126 -7.19 4.48 1.65
C ALA A 126 -8.47 5.28 1.89
N SER A 127 -9.62 4.78 1.41
CA SER A 127 -10.93 5.39 1.67
C SER A 127 -11.27 5.44 3.16
N ASP A 128 -11.01 4.35 3.90
CA ASP A 128 -11.24 4.31 5.35
C ASP A 128 -10.34 5.28 6.12
N MET A 129 -9.05 5.35 5.78
CA MET A 129 -8.12 6.29 6.38
C MET A 129 -8.50 7.74 6.09
N TYR A 130 -9.05 8.04 4.91
CA TYR A 130 -9.49 9.39 4.58
C TYR A 130 -10.64 9.81 5.50
N ARG A 131 -11.64 8.92 5.65
CA ARG A 131 -12.76 9.13 6.56
C ARG A 131 -12.31 9.33 8.00
N LEU A 132 -11.39 8.48 8.49
CA LEU A 132 -10.83 8.62 9.85
C LEU A 132 -10.04 9.92 10.01
N SER A 133 -9.35 10.37 8.98
CA SER A 133 -8.60 11.63 8.98
C SER A 133 -9.51 12.84 9.10
N LEU A 134 -10.77 12.79 8.64
CA LEU A 134 -11.72 13.90 8.84
C LEU A 134 -12.08 14.12 10.32
N ASP A 135 -12.03 13.05 11.12
CA ASP A 135 -12.40 13.06 12.54
C ASP A 135 -11.18 13.13 13.48
N SER A 136 -9.97 13.21 12.93
CA SER A 136 -8.69 13.11 13.65
C SER A 136 -7.74 14.23 13.25
N ASP A 137 -6.99 14.79 14.19
CA ASP A 137 -5.87 15.72 13.92
C ASP A 137 -4.52 14.99 13.81
N PHE A 138 -4.49 13.66 14.01
CA PHE A 138 -3.26 12.88 13.86
C PHE A 138 -2.84 12.83 12.39
N TYR A 139 -1.66 13.38 12.09
CA TYR A 139 -1.11 13.43 10.74
C TYR A 139 -0.90 12.02 10.16
N GLU A 140 -0.50 11.08 11.01
CA GLU A 140 -0.25 9.67 10.68
C GLU A 140 -1.43 9.02 9.94
N THR A 141 -2.66 9.23 10.41
CA THR A 141 -3.87 8.66 9.77
C THR A 141 -4.05 9.13 8.32
N TYR A 142 -3.71 10.39 8.04
CA TYR A 142 -3.73 10.90 6.66
C TYR A 142 -2.61 10.26 5.84
N LEU A 143 -1.42 10.13 6.45
CA LEU A 143 -0.24 9.60 5.79
C LEU A 143 -0.38 8.12 5.44
N ASP A 144 -1.01 7.32 6.30
CA ASP A 144 -1.38 5.93 6.02
C ASP A 144 -2.27 5.83 4.80
N GLY A 145 -3.32 6.65 4.74
CA GLY A 145 -4.24 6.69 3.61
C GLY A 145 -3.57 7.12 2.30
N TYR A 146 -2.66 8.09 2.36
CA TYR A 146 -1.81 8.47 1.22
C TYR A 146 -0.95 7.29 0.75
N GLY A 147 -0.35 6.55 1.69
CA GLY A 147 0.42 5.35 1.40
C GLY A 147 -0.41 4.27 0.72
N PHE A 148 -1.60 3.96 1.24
CA PHE A 148 -2.50 2.96 0.67
C PHE A 148 -2.96 3.36 -0.74
N TYR A 149 -3.24 4.64 -0.98
CA TYR A 149 -3.50 5.14 -2.33
C TYR A 149 -2.32 4.88 -3.28
N GLN A 150 -1.09 5.21 -2.86
CA GLN A 150 0.12 4.97 -3.67
C GLN A 150 0.37 3.48 -3.93
N ALA A 151 0.12 2.62 -2.94
CA ALA A 151 0.24 1.17 -3.12
C ALA A 151 -0.83 0.60 -4.07
N ALA A 152 -2.06 1.12 -4.00
CA ALA A 152 -3.13 0.76 -4.94
C ALA A 152 -2.77 1.14 -6.39
N GLU A 153 -2.29 2.37 -6.59
CA GLU A 153 -1.84 2.88 -7.89
C GLU A 153 -0.71 2.00 -8.45
N ARG A 154 0.29 1.68 -7.62
CA ARG A 154 1.39 0.78 -7.98
C ARG A 154 0.88 -0.60 -8.43
N ALA A 155 0.01 -1.24 -7.65
CA ALA A 155 -0.52 -2.56 -7.95
C ALA A 155 -1.35 -2.57 -9.25
N PHE A 156 -2.13 -1.52 -9.48
CA PHE A 156 -2.92 -1.38 -10.70
C PHE A 156 -2.06 -1.10 -11.93
N THR A 157 -1.19 -0.09 -11.91
CA THR A 157 -0.41 0.33 -13.09
C THR A 157 0.55 -0.76 -13.58
N GLN A 158 1.07 -1.60 -12.68
CA GLN A 158 1.93 -2.73 -13.06
C GLN A 158 1.19 -3.80 -13.90
N ALA A 159 -0.12 -3.94 -13.73
CA ALA A 159 -0.95 -4.96 -14.36
C ALA A 159 -2.08 -4.39 -15.23
N GLU A 160 -2.16 -3.06 -15.42
CA GLU A 160 -3.33 -2.37 -15.98
C GLU A 160 -3.74 -2.93 -17.36
N SER A 161 -2.77 -3.19 -18.24
CA SER A 161 -3.04 -3.73 -19.58
C SER A 161 -3.71 -5.11 -19.50
N ASP A 162 -3.22 -5.98 -18.61
CA ASP A 162 -3.72 -7.35 -18.48
C ASP A 162 -5.06 -7.37 -17.75
N ILE A 163 -5.22 -6.53 -16.71
CA ILE A 163 -6.51 -6.32 -16.03
C ILE A 163 -7.54 -5.80 -17.03
N THR A 164 -7.19 -4.81 -17.85
CA THR A 164 -8.13 -4.25 -18.86
C THR A 164 -8.52 -5.28 -19.91
N ALA A 165 -7.59 -6.16 -20.31
CA ALA A 165 -7.86 -7.22 -21.28
C ALA A 165 -8.76 -8.33 -20.72
N GLU A 166 -8.62 -8.64 -19.42
CA GLU A 166 -9.37 -9.71 -18.75
C GLU A 166 -10.71 -9.24 -18.18
N ASN A 167 -10.74 -8.05 -17.56
CA ASN A 167 -11.90 -7.45 -16.93
C ASN A 167 -11.85 -5.91 -17.06
N SER A 168 -12.35 -5.40 -18.19
CA SER A 168 -12.38 -3.97 -18.49
C SER A 168 -13.18 -3.15 -17.46
N ASP A 169 -14.26 -3.72 -16.93
CA ASP A 169 -15.14 -3.06 -15.97
C ASP A 169 -14.40 -2.85 -14.64
N ALA A 170 -13.69 -3.88 -14.16
CA ALA A 170 -12.82 -3.73 -12.99
C ALA A 170 -11.71 -2.71 -13.21
N ALA A 171 -11.07 -2.70 -14.39
CA ALA A 171 -10.05 -1.70 -14.71
C ALA A 171 -10.63 -0.27 -14.71
N GLU A 172 -11.83 -0.07 -15.25
CA GLU A 172 -12.53 1.21 -15.23
C GLU A 172 -12.89 1.66 -13.81
N SER A 173 -13.45 0.77 -12.99
CA SER A 173 -13.77 1.06 -11.59
C SER A 173 -12.50 1.40 -10.78
N ILE A 174 -11.40 0.67 -10.97
CA ILE A 174 -10.13 0.96 -10.29
C ILE A 174 -9.59 2.33 -10.69
N ARG A 175 -9.58 2.67 -12.00
CA ARG A 175 -9.15 4.00 -12.46
C ARG A 175 -9.99 5.12 -11.86
N ALA A 176 -11.31 4.93 -11.79
CA ALA A 176 -12.21 5.93 -11.22
C ALA A 176 -11.94 6.14 -9.72
N ALA A 177 -11.78 5.05 -8.96
CA ALA A 177 -11.45 5.12 -7.54
C ALA A 177 -10.08 5.78 -7.28
N LEU A 178 -9.05 5.42 -8.06
CA LEU A 178 -7.73 6.05 -7.98
C LEU A 178 -7.79 7.55 -8.32
N GLY A 179 -8.62 7.95 -9.29
CA GLY A 179 -8.82 9.36 -9.62
C GLY A 179 -9.39 10.16 -8.44
N LEU A 180 -10.39 9.63 -7.73
CA LEU A 180 -10.93 10.27 -6.53
C LEU A 180 -9.92 10.29 -5.38
N LEU A 181 -9.17 9.20 -5.20
CA LEU A 181 -8.12 9.15 -4.18
C LEU A 181 -6.99 10.14 -4.48
N ALA A 182 -6.65 10.38 -5.74
CA ALA A 182 -5.67 11.40 -6.11
C ALA A 182 -6.11 12.82 -5.72
N GLU A 183 -7.41 13.12 -5.78
CA GLU A 183 -7.97 14.38 -5.29
C GLU A 183 -7.95 14.47 -3.75
N ALA A 184 -8.22 13.36 -3.07
CA ALA A 184 -8.21 13.24 -1.62
C ALA A 184 -6.79 13.30 -1.01
N TYR A 185 -5.81 12.76 -1.74
CA TYR A 185 -4.43 12.55 -1.33
C TYR A 185 -3.43 13.19 -2.31
N PRO A 186 -3.48 14.52 -2.54
CA PRO A 186 -2.69 15.17 -3.57
C PRO A 186 -1.18 15.13 -3.28
N THR A 187 -0.79 15.06 -2.00
CA THR A 187 0.60 14.93 -1.55
C THR A 187 0.67 14.21 -0.20
N ALA A 188 1.87 13.82 0.24
CA ALA A 188 2.09 13.34 1.61
C ALA A 188 1.77 14.39 2.69
N LEU A 189 1.66 15.69 2.37
CA LEU A 189 1.18 16.70 3.32
C LEU A 189 -0.35 16.74 3.34
N ARG A 190 -0.91 16.70 4.55
CA ARG A 190 -2.34 16.80 4.78
C ARG A 190 -2.86 18.18 4.34
N PRO A 191 -3.84 18.25 3.42
CA PRO A 191 -4.44 19.53 3.02
C PRO A 191 -5.32 20.08 4.15
N ALA A 192 -5.41 21.41 4.21
CA ALA A 192 -6.28 22.13 5.13
C ALA A 192 -7.07 23.21 4.34
N PRO A 193 -8.38 23.05 4.15
CA PRO A 193 -9.24 21.93 4.57
C PRO A 193 -9.03 20.63 3.75
N MET A 194 -9.59 19.52 4.24
CA MET A 194 -9.75 18.25 3.52
C MET A 194 -11.13 18.22 2.86
N ASP A 195 -11.22 18.61 1.58
CA ASP A 195 -12.51 18.87 0.91
C ASP A 195 -13.02 17.74 0.01
N ALA A 196 -12.25 16.66 -0.20
CA ALA A 196 -12.71 15.54 -1.03
C ALA A 196 -13.89 14.80 -0.38
N ASP A 197 -14.78 14.26 -1.21
CA ASP A 197 -16.02 13.62 -0.79
C ASP A 197 -15.77 12.18 -0.28
N ALA A 198 -15.78 12.02 1.04
CA ALA A 198 -15.57 10.72 1.69
C ALA A 198 -16.65 9.68 1.33
N ALA A 199 -17.89 10.12 1.04
CA ALA A 199 -18.95 9.21 0.64
C ALA A 199 -18.72 8.71 -0.79
N ALA A 200 -18.25 9.59 -1.69
CA ALA A 200 -17.87 9.20 -3.05
C ALA A 200 -16.71 8.20 -3.05
N LEU A 201 -15.70 8.39 -2.19
CA LEU A 201 -14.59 7.44 -2.02
C LEU A 201 -15.07 6.05 -1.58
N ALA A 202 -15.95 5.98 -0.58
CA ALA A 202 -16.49 4.72 -0.09
C ALA A 202 -17.36 4.01 -1.13
N VAL A 203 -18.13 4.77 -1.92
CA VAL A 203 -18.91 4.23 -3.05
C VAL A 203 -17.97 3.67 -4.11
N ALA A 204 -16.94 4.41 -4.52
CA ALA A 204 -15.99 3.96 -5.54
C ALA A 204 -15.22 2.70 -5.10
N ALA A 205 -14.81 2.61 -3.84
CA ALA A 205 -14.20 1.39 -3.27
C ALA A 205 -15.15 0.18 -3.37
N SER A 206 -16.44 0.39 -3.05
CA SER A 206 -17.47 -0.65 -3.16
C SER A 206 -17.74 -1.06 -4.61
N GLU A 207 -17.69 -0.12 -5.56
CA GLU A 207 -17.85 -0.39 -6.99
C GLU A 207 -16.71 -1.26 -7.54
N VAL A 208 -15.47 -1.02 -7.10
CA VAL A 208 -14.33 -1.89 -7.44
C VAL A 208 -14.57 -3.31 -6.94
N GLN A 209 -14.96 -3.48 -5.67
CA GLN A 209 -15.26 -4.79 -5.09
C GLN A 209 -16.37 -5.51 -5.86
N LEU A 210 -17.41 -4.79 -6.26
CA LEU A 210 -18.50 -5.34 -7.05
C LEU A 210 -18.05 -5.78 -8.45
N ALA A 211 -17.21 -4.99 -9.12
CA ALA A 211 -16.67 -5.33 -10.45
C ALA A 211 -15.76 -6.55 -10.43
N LEU A 212 -15.07 -6.80 -9.31
CA LEU A 212 -14.22 -7.98 -9.11
C LEU A 212 -14.99 -9.24 -8.66
N SER A 213 -16.27 -9.09 -8.28
CA SER A 213 -17.10 -10.20 -7.82
C SER A 213 -17.95 -10.87 -8.92
N GLN A 214 -17.92 -10.32 -10.13
CA GLN A 214 -18.68 -10.76 -11.30
C GLN A 214 -17.88 -11.72 -12.18
#